data_AF-A0A3M1I3I8-F1
#
_entry.id   AF-A0A3M1I3I8-F1
#
_cell.length_a   1.000
_cell.length_b   1.000
_cell.length_c   1.000
_cell.angle_alpha   90.00
_cell.angle_beta   90.00
_cell.angle_gamma   90.00
#
_symmetry.space_group_name_H-M   'P 1'
#
loop_
_entity.id
_entity.type
_entity.pdbx_description
1 polymer ?
#
loop_
_entity_poly.entity_id
_entity_poly.type
_entity_poly.pdbx_seq_one_letter_code
_entity_poly.pdbx_strand_id
1 'polypeptide(L)' 'MDDITAIVLAAGRSRRMGQPKMLLPWGETTVLGQVVVTLAEAG' A
#
# COMPACT_ATOMS: atom_id res chain seq x y z
N MET A 1 -7.82 -1.21 -26.38
CA MET A 1 -7.99 -1.97 -25.12
C MET A 1 -7.81 -0.92 -24.06
N ASP A 2 -8.84 -0.69 -23.25
CA ASP A 2 -8.84 0.42 -22.31
C ASP A 2 -8.14 -0.03 -21.03
N ASP A 3 -7.12 0.73 -20.63
CA ASP A 3 -6.37 0.46 -19.41
C ASP A 3 -7.16 0.92 -18.18
N ILE A 4 -7.11 0.14 -17.10
CA ILE A 4 -7.68 0.51 -15.80
C ILE A 4 -6.57 1.04 -14.91
N THR A 5 -6.73 2.26 -14.39
CA THR A 5 -5.77 2.89 -13.47
C THR A 5 -6.20 2.70 -12.01
N ALA A 6 -5.30 2.21 -11.17
CA ALA A 6 -5.49 2.13 -9.72
C ALA A 6 -4.81 3.29 -8.98
N ILE A 7 -5.50 3.87 -7.98
CA ILE A 7 -4.96 4.94 -7.12
C ILE A 7 -4.97 4.48 -5.67
N VAL A 8 -3.80 4.50 -5.02
CA VAL A 8 -3.65 4.12 -3.60
C VAL A 8 -3.50 5.38 -2.74
N LEU A 9 -4.47 5.62 -1.86
CA LEU A 9 -4.44 6.74 -0.92
C LEU A 9 -3.59 6.40 0.33
N ALA A 10 -2.31 6.82 0.31
CA ALA A 10 -1.33 6.45 1.34
C ALA A 10 -0.81 7.63 2.20
N ALA A 11 -1.36 8.85 2.05
CA ALA A 11 -0.82 10.08 2.67
C ALA A 11 -1.12 10.27 4.18
N GLY A 12 -1.60 9.24 4.89
CA GLY A 12 -1.99 9.35 6.30
C GLY A 12 -0.81 9.52 7.27
N ARG A 13 -0.85 10.57 8.12
CA ARG A 13 0.25 10.97 9.03
C ARG A 13 0.65 9.98 10.13
N SER A 14 -0.11 8.91 10.37
CA SER A 14 0.29 7.82 11.29
C SER A 14 0.58 8.25 12.74
N ARG A 15 -0.18 9.23 13.26
CA ARG A 15 0.06 9.92 14.56
C ARG A 15 0.23 9.01 15.80
N ARG A 16 -0.40 7.83 15.80
CA ARG A 16 -0.34 6.88 16.93
C ARG A 16 0.76 5.83 16.81
N MET A 17 1.37 5.67 15.64
CA MET A 17 2.29 4.56 15.34
C MET A 17 3.76 4.94 15.40
N GLY A 18 4.10 6.22 15.59
CA GLY A 18 5.48 6.70 15.72
C GLY A 18 6.30 6.69 14.42
N GLN A 19 5.81 6.01 13.38
CA GLN A 19 6.38 5.93 12.04
C GLN A 19 5.28 5.86 10.98
N PRO A 20 5.56 6.13 9.68
CA PRO A 20 4.58 6.00 8.62
C PRO A 20 3.97 4.58 8.56
N LYS A 21 2.66 4.45 8.80
CA LYS A 21 1.94 3.17 8.89
C LYS A 21 2.12 2.30 7.64
N MET A 22 2.28 2.94 6.49
CA MET A 22 2.42 2.29 5.19
C MET A 22 3.81 1.66 4.99
N LEU A 23 4.80 2.04 5.80
CA LEU A 23 6.15 1.46 5.80
C LEU A 23 6.35 0.43 6.93
N LEU A 24 5.31 0.14 7.72
CA LEU A 24 5.39 -0.90 8.73
C LEU A 24 5.63 -2.26 8.08
N PRO A 25 6.46 -3.13 8.69
CA PRO A 25 6.66 -4.49 8.21
C PRO A 25 5.34 -5.27 8.14
N TRP A 26 5.19 -6.05 7.07
CA TRP A 26 4.09 -6.98 6.84
C TRP A 26 4.64 -8.22 6.14
N GLY A 27 4.92 -9.28 6.91
CA GLY A 27 5.66 -10.44 6.40
C GLY A 27 7.03 -10.01 5.84
N GLU A 28 7.32 -10.42 4.60
CA GLU A 28 8.55 -10.09 3.88
C GLU A 28 8.51 -8.72 3.16
N THR A 29 7.47 -7.91 3.38
CA THR A 29 7.29 -6.60 2.73
C THR A 29 6.80 -5.55 3.72
N THR A 30 6.23 -4.45 3.22
CA THR A 30 5.56 -3.41 4.00
C THR A 30 4.06 -3.44 3.79
N VAL A 31 3.29 -2.76 4.63
CA VAL A 31 1.84 -2.57 4.41
C VAL A 31 1.55 -2.00 3.01
N LEU A 32 2.33 -1.02 2.53
CA LEU A 32 2.18 -0.50 1.17
C LEU A 32 2.55 -1.53 0.11
N GLY A 33 3.64 -2.28 0.34
CA GLY A 33 4.06 -3.33 -0.57
C GLY A 33 2.98 -4.39 -0.76
N GLN A 34 2.33 -4.81 0.33
CA GLN A 34 1.22 -5.76 0.26
C GLN A 34 0.02 -5.21 -0.54
N VAL A 35 -0.33 -3.93 -0.37
CA VAL A 35 -1.41 -3.28 -1.16
C VAL A 35 -1.07 -3.26 -2.66
N VAL A 36 0.18 -2.97 -3.01
CA VAL A 36 0.63 -2.97 -4.41
C VAL A 36 0.57 -4.38 -5.01
N VAL A 37 1.02 -5.41 -4.28
CA VAL A 37 0.94 -6.81 -4.72
C VAL A 37 -0.51 -7.22 -4.98
N THR A 38 -1.42 -6.96 -4.04
CA THR A 38 -2.84 -7.28 -4.21
C THR A 38 -3.46 -6.60 -5.43
N LEU A 39 -3.12 -5.34 -5.71
CA LEU A 39 -3.63 -4.63 -6.88
C LEU A 39 -3.01 -5.13 -8.19
N ALA A 40 -1.73 -5.51 -8.19
CA ALA A 40 -1.05 -6.08 -9.36
C ALA A 40 -1.61 -7.46 -9.74
N GLU A 41 -2.12 -8.22 -8.75
CA GLU A 41 -2.73 -9.54 -8.95
C GLU A 41 -4.23 -9.48 -9.28
N ALA A 42 -4.87 -8.30 -9.24
CA ALA A 42 -6.32 -8.16 -9.37
C ALA A 42 -6.85 -8.03 -10.82
N GLY A 43 -5.95 -8.11 -11.82
CA GLY A 43 -6.25 -7.99 -13.25
C GLY A 43 -6.69 -9.28 -13.91
#